data_AF-A0A381XVF4-F1
#
_entry.id   AF-A0A381XVF4-F1
#
_cell.length_a   1.000
_cell.length_b   1.000
_cell.length_c   1.000
_cell.angle_alpha   90.00
_cell.angle_beta   90.00
_cell.angle_gamma   90.00
#
_symmetry.space_group_name_H-M   'P 1'
#
loop_
_entity.id
_entity.type
_entity.pdbx_description
1 polymer ?
#
loop_
_entity_poly.entity_id
_entity_poly.type
_entity_poly.pdbx_seq_one_letter_code
_entity_poly.pdbx_strand_id
1 'polypeptide(L)'
;SYQTSGRVVSSPAIGPDGVVYVGSEDHKLYAFKNKPGSEQSGPAISSWPMFGKNSQRLPGLIEEDNKTAPHIVFQPQSQTRPLGQRVALIAEIHGQGPFQYQWYKDGAPIAGETQPLLSINQASDNDSGDYFVNIENPFGLTRSFPITLTITKPQPAQIVLNPKPLKAEYGQTVQLKVTARGSGTVTFEWLKDGNILDLAQDGVEILNDYSPLEGHYSILTLNSLQTNDEGLYSVVASNQYGTMESAVAKLSVGPSQLFKFSTMSIEDDGYLRIEVVGPVNHDVNIQVSSDFLQWKDMLTIPLNKPLPPADDSSGRPDLGLAELRLPVLPVGEDLEQKKVEIAVRLSKLAIAKWISDEQGIEVDPNSLEVELIFILSRDDTKAQQMEQGYPLNPNHPEVLKRLEKGRFFRCRLVEASAPAP
;
A
#
# COMPACT_ATOMS: atom_id res chain seq x y z
N SER A 1 53.07 47.98 -26.24
CA SER A 1 53.13 47.08 -27.40
C SER A 1 54.53 46.52 -27.50
N TYR A 2 54.70 45.30 -28.00
CA TYR A 2 56.02 44.67 -28.19
C TYR A 2 56.20 44.36 -29.67
N GLN A 3 57.37 44.66 -30.23
CA GLN A 3 57.62 44.48 -31.66
C GLN A 3 58.31 43.13 -31.91
N THR A 4 57.63 42.27 -32.65
CA THR A 4 58.19 41.01 -33.17
C THR A 4 59.05 41.28 -34.41
N SER A 5 59.93 40.34 -34.75
CA SER A 5 60.78 40.43 -35.94
C SER A 5 60.10 39.80 -37.18
N GLY A 6 58.94 39.16 -37.00
CA GLY A 6 58.10 38.58 -38.06
C GLY A 6 56.62 38.88 -37.84
N ARG A 7 55.76 38.51 -38.80
CA ARG A 7 54.31 38.70 -38.65
C ARG A 7 53.77 37.73 -37.62
N VAL A 8 52.83 38.20 -36.81
CA VAL A 8 52.02 37.33 -35.96
C VAL A 8 50.84 36.82 -36.78
N VAL A 9 50.87 35.52 -37.10
CA VAL A 9 49.80 34.84 -37.85
C VAL A 9 49.11 33.75 -37.03
N SER A 10 49.58 33.48 -35.82
CA SER A 10 48.95 32.53 -34.89
C SER A 10 47.83 33.18 -34.10
N SER A 11 46.77 32.43 -33.78
CA SER A 11 45.82 32.82 -32.75
C SER A 11 46.49 32.87 -31.37
N PRO A 12 46.26 33.91 -30.55
CA PRO A 12 46.79 33.96 -29.18
C PRO A 12 46.13 32.90 -28.29
N ALA A 13 46.90 32.32 -27.37
CA ALA A 13 46.39 31.37 -26.36
C ALA A 13 46.65 31.91 -24.95
N ILE A 14 45.73 31.67 -24.01
CA ILE A 14 45.85 32.11 -22.62
C ILE A 14 46.12 30.89 -21.73
N GLY A 15 47.22 30.91 -21.00
CA GLY A 15 47.57 29.90 -20.02
C GLY A 15 46.73 30.02 -18.74
N PRO A 16 46.58 28.93 -17.95
CA PRO A 16 45.83 28.94 -16.70
C PRO A 16 46.40 29.88 -15.63
N ASP A 17 47.64 30.36 -15.80
CA ASP A 17 48.30 31.36 -14.96
C ASP A 17 48.16 32.81 -15.47
N GLY A 18 47.31 33.02 -16.48
CA GLY A 18 46.98 34.33 -17.06
C GLY A 18 48.00 34.86 -18.07
N VAL A 19 48.97 34.06 -18.50
CA VAL A 19 49.95 34.45 -19.52
C VAL A 19 49.37 34.29 -20.92
N VAL A 20 49.53 35.30 -21.77
CA VAL A 20 49.12 35.26 -23.17
C VAL A 20 50.32 34.85 -24.02
N TYR A 21 50.15 33.80 -24.83
CA TYR A 21 51.16 33.26 -25.73
C TYR A 21 50.82 33.57 -27.18
N VAL A 22 51.82 34.01 -27.95
CA VAL A 22 51.67 34.41 -29.35
C VAL A 22 52.86 33.91 -30.17
N GLY A 23 52.60 33.15 -31.23
CA GLY A 23 53.61 32.74 -32.20
C GLY A 23 53.83 33.79 -33.29
N SER A 24 55.07 33.91 -33.75
CA SER A 24 55.49 34.82 -34.81
C SER A 24 56.25 34.08 -35.91
N GLU A 25 56.17 34.57 -37.15
CA GLU A 25 56.90 34.05 -38.31
C GLU A 25 58.43 34.21 -38.17
N ASP A 26 58.92 34.98 -37.21
CA ASP A 26 60.36 35.02 -36.85
C ASP A 26 60.84 33.77 -36.10
N HIS A 27 59.99 32.73 -36.03
CA HIS A 27 60.26 31.49 -35.33
C HIS A 27 60.52 31.70 -33.83
N LYS A 28 59.77 32.60 -33.21
CA LYS A 28 59.73 32.76 -31.75
C LYS A 28 58.30 32.66 -31.23
N LEU A 29 58.18 32.11 -30.04
CA LEU A 29 56.97 32.21 -29.22
C LEU A 29 57.18 33.37 -28.24
N TYR A 30 56.18 34.24 -28.11
CA TYR A 30 56.20 35.37 -27.19
C TYR A 30 55.23 35.11 -26.04
N ALA A 31 55.62 35.48 -24.83
CA ALA A 31 54.78 35.36 -23.63
C ALA A 31 54.58 36.74 -22.99
N PHE A 32 53.33 37.08 -22.72
CA PHE A 32 52.94 38.35 -22.12
C PHE A 32 52.16 38.09 -20.83
N LYS A 33 52.73 38.49 -19.70
CA LYS A 33 52.06 38.39 -18.39
C LYS A 33 51.69 39.77 -17.91
N ASN A 34 50.40 39.99 -17.64
CA ASN A 34 49.96 41.25 -17.07
C ASN A 34 50.10 41.20 -15.54
N LYS A 35 51.29 41.56 -15.02
CA LYS A 35 51.52 41.79 -13.59
C LYS A 35 51.90 43.26 -13.40
N PRO A 36 51.28 44.00 -12.45
CA PRO A 36 51.70 45.36 -12.16
C PRO A 36 53.13 45.33 -11.62
N GLY A 37 54.07 45.92 -12.36
CA GLY A 37 55.48 46.06 -11.98
C GLY A 37 56.47 45.03 -12.54
N SER A 38 56.08 44.14 -13.47
CA SER A 38 57.04 43.24 -14.15
C SER A 38 57.24 43.61 -15.63
N GLU A 39 58.45 44.01 -16.01
CA GLU A 39 58.86 44.30 -17.39
C GLU A 39 59.23 43.06 -18.22
N GLN A 40 58.80 41.85 -17.82
CA GLN A 40 59.09 40.63 -18.60
C GLN A 40 58.03 40.43 -19.69
N SER A 41 58.15 41.24 -20.74
CA SER A 41 57.55 40.98 -22.06
C SER A 41 58.68 40.65 -23.04
N GLY A 42 58.66 39.46 -23.62
CA GLY A 42 59.75 38.98 -24.47
C GLY A 42 59.50 37.57 -25.01
N PRO A 43 60.48 37.00 -25.74
CA PRO A 43 60.40 35.61 -26.18
C PRO A 43 60.20 34.69 -24.97
N ALA A 44 59.19 33.82 -25.06
CA ALA A 44 58.89 32.82 -24.06
C ALA A 44 60.07 31.83 -23.94
N ILE A 45 60.40 31.45 -22.72
CA ILE A 45 61.49 30.50 -22.43
C ILE A 45 60.97 29.05 -22.46
N SER A 46 59.90 28.75 -23.20
CA SER A 46 59.21 27.46 -23.17
C SER A 46 59.35 26.66 -24.48
N SER A 47 59.32 25.33 -24.34
CA SER A 47 59.55 24.32 -25.39
C SER A 47 58.30 23.99 -26.23
N TRP A 48 57.28 24.86 -26.27
CA TRP A 48 56.02 24.60 -27.00
C TRP A 48 56.17 24.78 -28.53
N PRO A 49 55.36 24.07 -29.34
CA PRO A 49 55.57 24.00 -30.78
C PRO A 49 55.42 25.36 -31.46
N MET A 50 56.46 25.80 -32.17
CA MET A 50 56.43 26.98 -33.03
C MET A 50 55.76 26.65 -34.37
N PHE A 51 55.09 27.63 -34.95
CA PHE A 51 54.42 27.48 -36.24
C PHE A 51 55.45 27.11 -37.34
N GLY A 52 55.27 25.94 -37.97
CA GLY A 52 55.98 25.56 -39.19
C GLY A 52 57.29 24.78 -39.08
N LYS A 53 57.77 24.38 -37.88
CA LYS A 53 58.91 23.46 -37.76
C LYS A 53 58.72 22.45 -36.62
N ASN A 54 58.18 21.28 -36.94
CA ASN A 54 58.18 20.14 -36.01
C ASN A 54 58.40 18.80 -36.73
N SER A 55 59.53 18.69 -37.44
CA SER A 55 60.03 17.38 -37.90
C SER A 55 61.50 17.13 -37.56
N GLN A 56 62.19 18.05 -36.89
CA GLN A 56 63.58 17.81 -36.48
C GLN A 56 63.77 18.13 -35.00
N ARG A 57 63.92 17.06 -34.22
CA ARG A 57 64.33 17.07 -32.81
C ARG A 57 65.64 17.86 -32.67
N LEU A 58 65.62 18.96 -31.93
CA LEU A 58 66.83 19.65 -31.51
C LEU A 58 67.55 18.78 -30.46
N PRO A 59 68.83 18.41 -30.66
CA PRO A 59 69.60 17.71 -29.63
C PRO A 59 69.94 18.69 -28.51
N GLY A 60 69.46 18.43 -27.29
CA GLY A 60 69.78 19.23 -26.10
C GLY A 60 68.58 19.79 -25.32
N LEU A 61 67.33 19.57 -25.75
CA LEU A 61 66.20 19.67 -24.83
C LEU A 61 66.26 18.47 -23.90
N ILE A 62 66.70 18.72 -22.66
CA ILE A 62 66.46 17.80 -21.57
C ILE A 62 64.93 17.77 -21.43
N GLU A 63 64.28 16.70 -21.89
CA GLU A 63 62.99 16.35 -21.33
C GLU A 63 63.28 16.21 -19.83
N GLU A 64 62.83 17.17 -19.01
CA GLU A 64 62.71 16.91 -17.59
C GLU A 64 61.69 15.78 -17.48
N ASP A 65 62.22 14.56 -17.53
CA ASP A 65 61.55 13.32 -17.19
C ASP A 65 60.80 13.63 -15.89
N ASN A 66 59.48 13.74 -15.95
CA ASN A 66 58.68 14.19 -14.82
C ASN A 66 58.58 13.03 -13.83
N LYS A 67 59.67 12.83 -13.07
CA LYS A 67 59.94 11.72 -12.16
C LYS A 67 59.09 11.82 -10.90
N THR A 68 57.79 11.63 -11.07
CA THR A 68 56.79 11.70 -10.00
C THR A 68 56.14 10.33 -9.79
N ALA A 69 55.72 10.09 -8.54
CA ALA A 69 54.94 8.91 -8.19
C ALA A 69 53.63 8.88 -9.00
N PRO A 70 53.01 7.70 -9.20
CA PRO A 70 51.75 7.57 -9.93
C PRO A 70 50.65 8.42 -9.29
N HIS A 71 49.81 9.08 -10.09
CA HIS A 71 48.66 9.81 -9.58
C HIS A 71 47.36 9.10 -9.97
N ILE A 72 46.58 8.64 -8.99
CA ILE A 72 45.28 8.00 -9.24
C ILE A 72 44.28 9.05 -9.71
N VAL A 73 43.76 8.87 -10.92
CA VAL A 73 42.74 9.73 -11.52
C VAL A 73 41.34 9.14 -11.40
N PHE A 74 41.21 7.81 -11.30
CA PHE A 74 39.96 7.13 -11.02
C PHE A 74 40.14 6.19 -9.82
N GLN A 75 39.46 6.52 -8.72
CA GLN A 75 39.44 5.70 -7.52
C GLN A 75 38.47 4.52 -7.71
N PRO A 76 38.77 3.34 -7.15
CA PRO A 76 37.76 2.29 -7.05
C PRO A 76 36.58 2.78 -6.21
N GLN A 77 35.41 2.15 -6.36
CA GLN A 77 34.20 2.51 -5.63
C GLN A 77 33.68 1.32 -4.82
N SER A 78 33.12 1.61 -3.64
CA SER A 78 32.40 0.62 -2.84
C SER A 78 31.23 0.05 -3.64
N GLN A 79 31.00 -1.26 -3.51
CA GLN A 79 29.94 -1.96 -4.23
C GLN A 79 29.18 -2.88 -3.28
N THR A 80 27.87 -2.96 -3.49
CA THR A 80 27.04 -4.03 -2.92
C THR A 80 26.61 -4.95 -4.06
N ARG A 81 26.92 -6.24 -3.96
CA ARG A 81 26.68 -7.21 -5.04
C ARG A 81 26.00 -8.47 -4.50
N PRO A 82 24.98 -9.02 -5.19
CA PRO A 82 24.43 -10.32 -4.82
C PRO A 82 25.47 -11.44 -4.93
N LEU A 83 25.32 -12.47 -4.11
CA LEU A 83 26.10 -13.71 -4.19
C LEU A 83 26.09 -14.28 -5.63
N GLY A 84 27.25 -14.73 -6.09
CA GLY A 84 27.48 -15.32 -7.42
C GLY A 84 27.63 -14.31 -8.56
N GLN A 85 27.36 -13.02 -8.34
CA GLN A 85 27.52 -11.99 -9.37
C GLN A 85 28.99 -11.60 -9.58
N ARG A 86 29.29 -11.10 -10.78
CA ARG A 86 30.62 -10.60 -11.12
C ARG A 86 30.90 -9.25 -10.44
N VAL A 87 32.11 -9.10 -9.91
CA VAL A 87 32.65 -7.85 -9.37
C VAL A 87 33.83 -7.39 -10.23
N ALA A 88 33.94 -6.07 -10.39
CA ALA A 88 35.07 -5.41 -11.04
C ALA A 88 35.44 -4.17 -10.22
N LEU A 89 36.66 -4.15 -9.67
CA LEU A 89 37.26 -3.01 -8.99
C LEU A 89 38.40 -2.48 -9.86
N ILE A 90 38.36 -1.19 -10.18
CA ILE A 90 39.31 -0.58 -11.12
C ILE A 90 39.95 0.66 -10.49
N ALA A 91 41.25 0.82 -10.72
CA ALA A 91 41.95 2.07 -10.45
C ALA A 91 42.69 2.53 -11.71
N GLU A 92 42.41 3.76 -12.15
CA GLU A 92 43.10 4.38 -13.28
C GLU A 92 44.10 5.42 -12.79
N ILE A 93 45.25 5.48 -13.45
CA ILE A 93 46.37 6.31 -13.05
C ILE A 93 46.89 7.14 -14.21
N HIS A 94 47.45 8.29 -13.88
CA HIS A 94 48.29 9.12 -14.74
C HIS A 94 49.73 9.10 -14.21
N GLY A 95 50.69 9.15 -15.13
CA GLY A 95 52.11 9.22 -14.82
C GLY A 95 52.95 8.51 -15.86
N GLN A 96 54.25 8.44 -15.63
CA GLN A 96 55.17 7.67 -16.46
C GLN A 96 55.38 6.28 -15.85
N GLY A 97 55.13 5.25 -16.66
CA GLY A 97 55.33 3.85 -16.29
C GLY A 97 56.80 3.40 -16.40
N PRO A 98 57.09 2.13 -16.13
CA PRO A 98 56.14 1.05 -15.87
C PRO A 98 55.47 1.16 -14.48
N PHE A 99 54.25 0.65 -14.39
CA PHE A 99 53.47 0.61 -13.14
C PHE A 99 53.36 -0.81 -12.60
N GLN A 100 53.55 -0.95 -11.31
CA GLN A 100 53.32 -2.19 -10.57
C GLN A 100 52.10 -2.00 -9.68
N TYR A 101 51.11 -2.88 -9.84
CA TYR A 101 49.90 -2.89 -9.03
C TYR A 101 49.98 -4.03 -8.02
N GLN A 102 49.38 -3.84 -6.86
CA GLN A 102 49.11 -4.90 -5.90
C GLN A 102 47.82 -4.58 -5.14
N TRP A 103 46.80 -5.42 -5.30
CA TRP A 103 45.55 -5.33 -4.55
C TRP A 103 45.69 -5.91 -3.14
N TYR A 104 44.94 -5.34 -2.21
CA TYR A 104 44.85 -5.76 -0.82
C TYR A 104 43.38 -5.96 -0.44
N LYS A 105 43.12 -6.95 0.42
CA LYS A 105 41.84 -7.19 1.09
C LYS A 105 42.07 -7.24 2.59
N ASP A 106 41.31 -6.47 3.37
CA ASP A 106 41.36 -6.45 4.83
C ASP A 106 42.79 -6.27 5.38
N GLY A 107 43.61 -5.49 4.66
CA GLY A 107 45.01 -5.20 5.01
C GLY A 107 46.05 -6.22 4.50
N ALA A 108 45.65 -7.36 3.93
CA ALA A 108 46.56 -8.38 3.40
C ALA A 108 46.63 -8.33 1.85
N PRO A 109 47.82 -8.57 1.23
CA PRO A 109 47.94 -8.57 -0.22
C PRO A 109 47.23 -9.79 -0.82
N ILE A 110 46.51 -9.58 -1.92
CA ILE A 110 45.85 -10.63 -2.68
C ILE A 110 46.86 -11.21 -3.68
N ALA A 111 47.21 -12.49 -3.54
CA ALA A 111 48.25 -13.11 -4.34
C ALA A 111 47.90 -13.13 -5.84
N GLY A 112 48.80 -12.62 -6.67
CA GLY A 112 48.65 -12.62 -8.14
C GLY A 112 47.81 -11.48 -8.72
N GLU A 113 47.17 -10.67 -7.88
CA GLU A 113 46.33 -9.54 -8.32
C GLU A 113 47.17 -8.27 -8.55
N THR A 114 47.90 -8.27 -9.67
CA THR A 114 48.86 -7.21 -10.05
C THR A 114 48.43 -6.42 -11.29
N GLN A 115 47.13 -6.41 -11.58
CA GLN A 115 46.53 -5.69 -12.71
C GLN A 115 45.73 -4.48 -12.23
N PRO A 116 45.49 -3.47 -13.09
CA PRO A 116 44.64 -2.31 -12.75
C PRO A 116 43.18 -2.68 -12.46
N LEU A 117 42.72 -3.85 -12.93
CA LEU A 117 41.40 -4.41 -12.69
C LEU A 117 41.52 -5.67 -11.82
N LEU A 118 40.88 -5.63 -10.65
CA LEU A 118 40.57 -6.83 -9.86
C LEU A 118 39.17 -7.32 -10.24
N SER A 119 39.07 -8.55 -10.76
CA SER A 119 37.79 -9.12 -11.18
C SER A 119 37.47 -10.42 -10.43
N ILE A 120 36.31 -10.46 -9.79
CA ILE A 120 35.78 -11.65 -9.12
C ILE A 120 34.63 -12.16 -9.98
N ASN A 121 34.77 -13.33 -10.59
CA ASN A 121 33.77 -13.84 -11.54
C ASN A 121 32.48 -14.32 -10.85
N GLN A 122 32.61 -14.96 -9.68
CA GLN A 122 31.51 -15.45 -8.88
C GLN A 122 31.74 -15.03 -7.43
N ALA A 123 31.11 -13.94 -7.02
CA ALA A 123 31.25 -13.44 -5.66
C ALA A 123 30.72 -14.45 -4.62
N SER A 124 31.47 -14.60 -3.55
CA SER A 124 31.18 -15.43 -2.38
C SER A 124 31.14 -14.57 -1.12
N ASP A 125 30.63 -15.12 -0.02
CA ASP A 125 30.59 -14.40 1.26
C ASP A 125 31.99 -13.91 1.70
N ASN A 126 33.03 -14.71 1.42
CA ASN A 126 34.41 -14.41 1.79
C ASN A 126 35.00 -13.24 1.01
N ASP A 127 34.40 -12.84 -0.11
CA ASP A 127 34.84 -11.69 -0.90
C ASP A 127 34.41 -10.36 -0.28
N SER A 128 33.49 -10.37 0.71
CA SER A 128 33.16 -9.16 1.45
C SER A 128 34.38 -8.68 2.26
N GLY A 129 34.63 -7.37 2.26
CA GLY A 129 35.75 -6.77 2.98
C GLY A 129 36.17 -5.42 2.41
N ASP A 130 37.23 -4.87 2.98
CA ASP A 130 37.80 -3.60 2.54
C ASP A 130 38.97 -3.83 1.57
N TYR A 131 38.91 -3.16 0.43
CA TYR A 131 39.88 -3.29 -0.65
C TYR A 131 40.61 -1.98 -0.88
N PHE A 132 41.88 -2.07 -1.22
CA PHE A 132 42.65 -0.97 -1.80
C PHE A 132 43.73 -1.51 -2.71
N VAL A 133 44.28 -0.65 -3.57
CA VAL A 133 45.41 -0.99 -4.44
C VAL A 133 46.58 -0.05 -4.17
N ASN A 134 47.76 -0.64 -4.06
CA ASN A 134 49.02 0.10 -4.13
C ASN A 134 49.51 0.08 -5.57
N ILE A 135 49.96 1.24 -6.06
CA ILE A 135 50.46 1.43 -7.42
C ILE A 135 51.81 2.13 -7.33
N GLU A 136 52.84 1.49 -7.85
CA GLU A 136 54.23 1.93 -7.74
C GLU A 136 54.87 2.12 -9.11
N ASN A 137 55.71 3.15 -9.23
CA ASN A 137 56.69 3.30 -10.30
C ASN A 137 58.08 3.57 -9.68
N PRO A 138 59.17 3.67 -10.46
CA PRO A 138 60.50 3.94 -9.93
C PRO A 138 60.67 5.24 -9.12
N PHE A 139 59.65 6.10 -9.10
CA PHE A 139 59.68 7.42 -8.48
C PHE A 139 58.76 7.53 -7.25
N GLY A 140 57.99 6.48 -6.94
CA GLY A 140 57.25 6.37 -5.69
C GLY A 140 56.01 5.48 -5.76
N LEU A 141 55.33 5.40 -4.61
CA LEU A 141 54.13 4.61 -4.38
C LEU A 141 52.95 5.51 -4.07
N THR A 142 51.81 5.21 -4.69
CA THR A 142 50.51 5.80 -4.38
C THR A 142 49.53 4.70 -4.00
N ARG A 143 48.64 5.00 -3.06
CA ARG A 143 47.60 4.08 -2.58
C ARG A 143 46.22 4.66 -2.89
N SER A 144 45.28 3.80 -3.31
CA SER A 144 43.88 4.18 -3.50
C SER A 144 43.17 4.45 -2.16
N PHE A 145 42.02 5.11 -2.20
CA PHE A 145 41.14 5.08 -1.03
C PHE A 145 40.66 3.66 -0.74
N PRO A 146 40.48 3.29 0.54
CA PRO A 146 39.85 2.04 0.90
C PRO A 146 38.38 2.07 0.47
N ILE A 147 37.91 0.96 -0.10
CA ILE A 147 36.51 0.77 -0.48
C ILE A 147 35.97 -0.51 0.12
N THR A 148 34.67 -0.56 0.36
CA THR A 148 34.02 -1.75 0.92
C THR A 148 33.26 -2.49 -0.18
N LEU A 149 33.56 -3.78 -0.35
CA LEU A 149 32.74 -4.70 -1.12
C LEU A 149 31.84 -5.46 -0.15
N THR A 150 30.52 -5.35 -0.35
CA THR A 150 29.52 -6.09 0.44
C THR A 150 28.83 -7.11 -0.46
N ILE A 151 28.92 -8.39 -0.11
CA ILE A 151 28.18 -9.45 -0.81
C ILE A 151 26.87 -9.74 -0.07
N THR A 152 25.74 -9.55 -0.76
CA THR A 152 24.41 -9.79 -0.18
C THR A 152 23.91 -11.19 -0.49
N LYS A 153 23.44 -11.88 0.54
CA LYS A 153 22.80 -13.18 0.40
C LYS A 153 21.39 -13.02 -0.15
N PRO A 154 20.93 -13.93 -1.03
CA PRO A 154 19.54 -13.98 -1.41
C PRO A 154 18.66 -14.25 -0.18
N GLN A 155 17.51 -13.57 -0.10
CA GLN A 155 16.56 -13.70 0.98
C GLN A 155 15.28 -14.39 0.50
N PRO A 156 14.72 -15.35 1.27
CA PRO A 156 13.40 -15.90 1.00
C PRO A 156 12.33 -14.81 1.08
N ALA A 157 11.13 -15.10 0.58
CA ALA A 157 10.00 -14.22 0.80
C ALA A 157 9.73 -14.07 2.31
N GLN A 158 9.56 -12.83 2.76
CA GLN A 158 9.27 -12.47 4.14
C GLN A 158 8.12 -11.47 4.17
N ILE A 159 7.10 -11.77 4.96
CA ILE A 159 5.96 -10.88 5.12
C ILE A 159 6.33 -9.78 6.12
N VAL A 160 6.21 -8.53 5.67
CA VAL A 160 6.50 -7.33 6.46
C VAL A 160 5.23 -6.64 6.95
N LEU A 161 4.11 -6.85 6.26
CA LEU A 161 2.79 -6.38 6.68
C LEU A 161 1.76 -7.49 6.48
N ASN A 162 1.13 -7.91 7.57
CA ASN A 162 0.05 -8.90 7.54
C ASN A 162 -1.30 -8.24 7.19
N PRO A 163 -2.23 -9.00 6.57
CA PRO A 163 -3.62 -8.57 6.48
C PRO A 163 -4.21 -8.38 7.88
N LYS A 164 -5.13 -7.43 8.01
CA LYS A 164 -5.78 -7.10 9.28
C LYS A 164 -7.19 -7.68 9.33
N PRO A 165 -7.65 -8.18 10.48
CA PRO A 165 -9.06 -8.54 10.66
C PRO A 165 -9.96 -7.35 10.33
N LEU A 166 -11.11 -7.64 9.72
CA LEU A 166 -12.05 -6.64 9.25
C LEU A 166 -13.48 -7.07 9.58
N LYS A 167 -14.28 -6.12 10.03
CA LYS A 167 -15.74 -6.26 10.12
C LYS A 167 -16.33 -5.31 9.10
N ALA A 168 -17.21 -5.84 8.25
CA ALA A 168 -17.88 -5.06 7.23
C ALA A 168 -19.33 -5.50 7.11
N GLU A 169 -20.15 -4.64 6.52
CA GLU A 169 -21.55 -4.93 6.28
C GLU A 169 -21.72 -5.62 4.92
N TYR A 170 -22.72 -6.49 4.83
CA TYR A 170 -23.14 -7.10 3.58
C TYR A 170 -23.33 -6.04 2.46
N GLY A 171 -22.87 -6.37 1.25
CA GLY A 171 -22.92 -5.53 0.06
C GLY A 171 -21.82 -4.47 -0.02
N GLN A 172 -20.98 -4.30 1.01
CA GLN A 172 -19.83 -3.40 0.92
C GLN A 172 -18.70 -4.00 0.10
N THR A 173 -17.87 -3.14 -0.50
CA THR A 173 -16.57 -3.53 -1.04
C THR A 173 -15.51 -3.38 0.04
N VAL A 174 -14.66 -4.39 0.19
CA VAL A 174 -13.55 -4.39 1.16
C VAL A 174 -12.23 -4.80 0.55
N GLN A 175 -11.13 -4.44 1.21
CA GLN A 175 -9.78 -4.80 0.79
C GLN A 175 -8.97 -5.38 1.94
N LEU A 176 -8.29 -6.48 1.66
CA LEU A 176 -7.24 -7.06 2.50
C LEU A 176 -5.89 -6.85 1.79
N LYS A 177 -4.91 -6.30 2.51
CA LYS A 177 -3.58 -6.01 1.97
C LYS A 177 -2.51 -6.81 2.72
N VAL A 178 -1.58 -7.37 1.96
CA VAL A 178 -0.31 -7.94 2.46
C VAL A 178 0.87 -7.25 1.79
N THR A 179 1.99 -7.17 2.49
CA THR A 179 3.26 -6.73 1.90
C THR A 179 4.37 -7.70 2.28
N ALA A 180 5.20 -8.04 1.30
CA ALA A 180 6.34 -8.93 1.46
C ALA A 180 7.60 -8.35 0.80
N ARG A 181 8.75 -8.80 1.28
CA ARG A 181 10.08 -8.53 0.71
C ARG A 181 10.80 -9.84 0.46
N GLY A 182 11.75 -9.84 -0.46
CA GLY A 182 12.54 -11.01 -0.80
C GLY A 182 13.45 -10.69 -1.96
N SER A 183 14.39 -11.58 -2.24
CA SER A 183 15.24 -11.44 -3.43
C SER A 183 14.48 -11.86 -4.69
N GLY A 184 14.52 -11.00 -5.71
CA GLY A 184 13.81 -11.21 -6.97
C GLY A 184 12.30 -11.00 -6.83
N THR A 185 11.54 -11.53 -7.78
CA THR A 185 10.08 -11.42 -7.81
C THR A 185 9.45 -12.26 -6.69
N VAL A 186 8.52 -11.65 -5.95
CA VAL A 186 7.66 -12.35 -4.98
C VAL A 186 6.26 -12.53 -5.57
N THR A 187 5.71 -13.73 -5.47
CA THR A 187 4.32 -14.05 -5.85
C THR A 187 3.46 -14.30 -4.61
N PHE A 188 2.14 -14.17 -4.75
CA PHE A 188 1.18 -14.27 -3.67
C PHE A 188 0.05 -15.24 -4.03
N GLU A 189 -0.34 -16.08 -3.08
CA GLU A 189 -1.49 -16.98 -3.16
C GLU A 189 -2.39 -16.75 -1.94
N TRP A 190 -3.59 -16.24 -2.17
CA TRP A 190 -4.57 -15.99 -1.10
C TRP A 190 -5.30 -17.27 -0.73
N LEU A 191 -5.52 -17.45 0.57
CA LEU A 191 -6.25 -18.57 1.13
C LEU A 191 -7.46 -18.07 1.92
N LYS A 192 -8.54 -18.85 1.86
CA LYS A 192 -9.72 -18.70 2.70
C LYS A 192 -9.99 -20.02 3.41
N ASP A 193 -10.07 -19.96 4.74
CA ASP A 193 -10.26 -21.11 5.61
C ASP A 193 -9.25 -22.23 5.34
N GLY A 194 -8.01 -21.84 5.03
CA GLY A 194 -6.88 -22.74 4.72
C GLY A 194 -6.87 -23.33 3.31
N ASN A 195 -7.84 -23.01 2.46
CA ASN A 195 -7.89 -23.47 1.06
C ASN A 195 -7.54 -22.32 0.12
N ILE A 196 -6.98 -22.63 -1.05
CA ILE A 196 -6.70 -21.63 -2.10
C ILE A 196 -8.01 -20.93 -2.47
N LEU A 197 -7.98 -19.59 -2.47
CA LEU A 197 -9.15 -18.78 -2.82
C LEU A 197 -9.52 -18.98 -4.30
N ASP A 198 -10.78 -19.29 -4.55
CA ASP A 198 -11.30 -19.43 -5.92
C ASP A 198 -11.49 -18.06 -6.57
N LEU A 199 -10.63 -17.75 -7.53
CA LEU A 199 -10.67 -16.48 -8.27
C LEU A 199 -11.72 -16.46 -9.39
N ALA A 200 -12.43 -17.56 -9.63
CA ALA A 200 -13.54 -17.60 -10.58
C ALA A 200 -14.84 -17.05 -9.98
N GLN A 201 -14.88 -16.79 -8.67
CA GLN A 201 -16.02 -16.15 -8.02
C GLN A 201 -16.19 -14.70 -8.48
N ASP A 202 -17.43 -14.34 -8.81
CA ASP A 202 -17.77 -12.98 -9.21
C ASP A 202 -17.51 -12.01 -8.04
N GLY A 203 -16.96 -10.84 -8.34
CA GLY A 203 -16.62 -9.84 -7.33
C GLY A 203 -15.29 -10.02 -6.59
N VAL A 204 -14.48 -11.03 -6.91
CA VAL A 204 -13.12 -11.21 -6.33
C VAL A 204 -12.05 -10.66 -7.28
N GLU A 205 -11.23 -9.72 -6.82
CA GLU A 205 -10.13 -9.13 -7.60
C GLU A 205 -8.82 -9.13 -6.82
N ILE A 206 -7.70 -9.45 -7.50
CA ILE A 206 -6.36 -9.38 -6.91
C ILE A 206 -5.49 -8.42 -7.71
N LEU A 207 -4.88 -7.46 -7.01
CA LEU A 207 -3.81 -6.61 -7.53
C LEU A 207 -2.48 -7.02 -6.89
N ASN A 208 -1.50 -7.40 -7.73
CA ASN A 208 -0.13 -7.66 -7.31
C ASN A 208 0.79 -6.61 -7.94
N ASP A 209 1.60 -5.92 -7.12
CA ASP A 209 2.48 -4.86 -7.61
C ASP A 209 3.70 -4.66 -6.69
N TYR A 210 4.61 -3.78 -7.09
CA TYR A 210 5.86 -3.47 -6.39
C TYR A 210 6.02 -1.96 -6.15
N SER A 211 6.33 -1.61 -4.91
CA SER A 211 6.72 -0.25 -4.51
C SER A 211 8.15 -0.25 -3.96
N PRO A 212 9.02 0.68 -4.39
CA PRO A 212 10.36 0.83 -3.80
C PRO A 212 10.35 1.11 -2.29
N LEU A 213 9.26 1.69 -1.76
CA LEU A 213 9.12 2.03 -0.36
C LEU A 213 8.55 0.86 0.47
N GLU A 214 7.54 0.17 -0.06
CA GLU A 214 6.82 -0.87 0.70
C GLU A 214 7.39 -2.27 0.44
N GLY A 215 7.82 -2.57 -0.79
CA GLY A 215 8.19 -3.90 -1.28
C GLY A 215 7.15 -4.43 -2.27
N HIS A 216 7.07 -5.75 -2.41
CA HIS A 216 6.00 -6.40 -3.16
C HIS A 216 4.74 -6.42 -2.31
N TYR A 217 3.59 -6.17 -2.90
CA TYR A 217 2.32 -6.20 -2.18
C TYR A 217 1.23 -6.85 -3.02
N SER A 218 0.24 -7.40 -2.30
CA SER A 218 -0.97 -7.97 -2.88
C SER A 218 -2.18 -7.39 -2.17
N ILE A 219 -3.19 -6.98 -2.94
CA ILE A 219 -4.47 -6.48 -2.44
C ILE A 219 -5.55 -7.40 -2.99
N LEU A 220 -6.23 -8.09 -2.08
CA LEU A 220 -7.47 -8.81 -2.36
C LEU A 220 -8.64 -7.85 -2.16
N THR A 221 -9.41 -7.61 -3.21
CA THR A 221 -10.66 -6.83 -3.18
C THR A 221 -11.83 -7.79 -3.28
N LEU A 222 -12.77 -7.69 -2.35
CA LEU A 222 -14.04 -8.40 -2.36
C LEU A 222 -15.13 -7.36 -2.60
N ASN A 223 -15.77 -7.41 -3.76
CA ASN A 223 -16.84 -6.50 -4.15
C ASN A 223 -18.19 -7.05 -3.71
N SER A 224 -19.06 -6.18 -3.19
CA SER A 224 -20.43 -6.55 -2.81
C SER A 224 -20.51 -7.78 -1.90
N LEU A 225 -19.86 -7.70 -0.73
CA LEU A 225 -19.73 -8.78 0.25
C LEU A 225 -21.01 -9.59 0.46
N GLN A 226 -20.85 -10.91 0.48
CA GLN A 226 -21.86 -11.91 0.75
C GLN A 226 -21.63 -12.57 2.12
N THR A 227 -22.63 -13.23 2.69
CA THR A 227 -22.45 -13.98 3.95
C THR A 227 -21.46 -15.13 3.83
N ASN A 228 -21.40 -15.77 2.66
CA ASN A 228 -20.42 -16.82 2.40
C ASN A 228 -18.99 -16.28 2.30
N ASP A 229 -18.75 -14.97 2.15
CA ASP A 229 -17.40 -14.36 2.15
C ASP A 229 -16.78 -14.29 3.55
N GLU A 230 -17.58 -14.42 4.61
CA GLU A 230 -17.07 -14.55 5.97
C GLU A 230 -16.09 -15.75 6.06
N GLY A 231 -14.99 -15.54 6.78
CA GLY A 231 -13.97 -16.58 6.92
C GLY A 231 -12.64 -16.06 7.44
N LEU A 232 -11.66 -16.96 7.45
CA LEU A 232 -10.29 -16.71 7.84
C LEU A 232 -9.40 -16.59 6.60
N TYR A 233 -8.86 -15.40 6.37
CA TYR A 233 -8.01 -15.11 5.21
C TYR A 233 -6.54 -15.11 5.60
N SER A 234 -5.72 -15.84 4.84
CA SER A 234 -4.25 -15.78 4.90
C SER A 234 -3.68 -15.71 3.49
N VAL A 235 -2.37 -15.50 3.39
CA VAL A 235 -1.68 -15.42 2.10
C VAL A 235 -0.29 -16.02 2.21
N VAL A 236 0.07 -16.85 1.23
CA VAL A 236 1.41 -17.40 1.08
C VAL A 236 2.19 -16.53 0.09
N ALA A 237 3.25 -15.91 0.58
CA ALA A 237 4.22 -15.20 -0.25
C ALA A 237 5.37 -16.14 -0.60
N SER A 238 5.77 -16.19 -1.88
CA SER A 238 6.82 -17.10 -2.34
C SER A 238 7.83 -16.44 -3.28
N ASN A 239 9.08 -16.90 -3.21
CA ASN A 239 10.09 -16.67 -4.24
C ASN A 239 10.95 -17.93 -4.41
N GLN A 240 11.94 -17.90 -5.31
CA GLN A 240 12.83 -19.03 -5.58
C GLN A 240 13.66 -19.52 -4.38
N TYR A 241 13.69 -18.77 -3.28
CA TYR A 241 14.50 -19.07 -2.09
C TYR A 241 13.67 -19.54 -0.90
N GLY A 242 12.34 -19.44 -0.96
CA GLY A 242 11.46 -19.93 0.09
C GLY A 242 10.08 -19.27 0.09
N THR A 243 9.26 -19.72 1.03
CA THR A 243 7.88 -19.28 1.21
C THR A 243 7.64 -18.82 2.65
N MET A 244 6.67 -17.94 2.83
CA MET A 244 6.20 -17.48 4.13
C MET A 244 4.68 -17.31 4.08
N GLU A 245 3.97 -17.83 5.06
CA GLU A 245 2.53 -17.60 5.23
C GLU A 245 2.27 -16.44 6.20
N SER A 246 1.24 -15.64 5.91
CA SER A 246 0.84 -14.52 6.75
C SER A 246 0.19 -14.97 8.05
N ALA A 247 0.08 -14.04 9.00
CA ALA A 247 -0.93 -14.15 10.05
C ALA A 247 -2.35 -14.17 9.42
N VAL A 248 -3.27 -14.81 10.12
CA VAL A 248 -4.67 -14.94 9.71
C VAL A 248 -5.45 -13.67 10.03
N ALA A 249 -6.22 -13.17 9.06
CA ALA A 249 -7.18 -12.09 9.21
C ALA A 249 -8.62 -12.64 9.18
N LYS A 250 -9.38 -12.45 10.26
CA LYS A 250 -10.81 -12.77 10.26
C LYS A 250 -11.59 -11.67 9.56
N LEU A 251 -12.33 -12.03 8.50
CA LEU A 251 -13.38 -11.20 7.94
C LEU A 251 -14.70 -11.61 8.60
N SER A 252 -15.48 -10.66 9.09
CA SER A 252 -16.85 -10.91 9.58
C SER A 252 -17.82 -10.03 8.82
N VAL A 253 -18.88 -10.64 8.31
CA VAL A 253 -19.89 -9.97 7.49
C VAL A 253 -21.14 -9.80 8.33
N GLY A 254 -21.39 -8.56 8.75
CA GLY A 254 -22.58 -8.19 9.51
C GLY A 254 -23.77 -7.89 8.59
N PRO A 255 -24.99 -7.88 9.14
CA PRO A 255 -26.18 -7.46 8.40
C PRO A 255 -25.99 -6.03 7.87
N SER A 256 -26.42 -5.81 6.63
CA SER A 256 -26.35 -4.48 6.00
C SER A 256 -27.33 -3.50 6.63
N GLN A 257 -26.95 -2.23 6.80
CA GLN A 257 -27.91 -1.14 7.05
C GLN A 257 -28.95 -0.98 5.93
N LEU A 258 -28.71 -1.62 4.79
CA LEU A 258 -29.64 -1.69 3.68
C LEU A 258 -30.87 -2.53 3.99
N PHE A 259 -30.77 -3.54 4.89
CA PHE A 259 -31.91 -4.31 5.36
C PHE A 259 -32.69 -3.52 6.41
N LYS A 260 -33.78 -2.86 6.00
CA LYS A 260 -34.60 -2.04 6.89
C LYS A 260 -36.07 -2.11 6.56
N PHE A 261 -36.90 -1.90 7.57
CA PHE A 261 -38.31 -1.54 7.35
C PHE A 261 -38.36 -0.09 6.84
N SER A 262 -38.84 0.13 5.61
CA SER A 262 -38.97 1.47 5.04
C SER A 262 -40.24 2.17 5.52
N THR A 263 -41.36 1.44 5.52
CA THR A 263 -42.69 1.96 5.89
C THR A 263 -43.44 0.89 6.66
N MET A 264 -44.19 1.30 7.68
CA MET A 264 -45.20 0.45 8.32
C MET A 264 -46.47 1.25 8.60
N SER A 265 -47.61 0.71 8.21
CA SER A 265 -48.92 1.34 8.43
C SER A 265 -49.98 0.28 8.70
N ILE A 266 -50.94 0.61 9.57
CA ILE A 266 -52.16 -0.19 9.72
C ILE A 266 -53.13 0.28 8.64
N GLU A 267 -53.72 -0.66 7.92
CA GLU A 267 -54.71 -0.40 6.87
C GLU A 267 -56.12 -0.48 7.44
N ASP A 268 -57.06 0.19 6.77
CA ASP A 268 -58.48 0.30 7.17
C ASP A 268 -59.22 -1.04 7.20
N ASP A 269 -58.61 -2.15 6.79
CA ASP A 269 -59.14 -3.51 6.83
C ASP A 269 -58.52 -4.37 7.95
N GLY A 270 -57.72 -3.76 8.84
CA GLY A 270 -57.11 -4.43 10.00
C GLY A 270 -55.83 -5.21 9.69
N TYR A 271 -55.22 -4.98 8.53
CA TYR A 271 -53.93 -5.53 8.16
C TYR A 271 -52.79 -4.55 8.48
N LEU A 272 -51.64 -5.08 8.87
CA LEU A 272 -50.40 -4.34 8.98
C LEU A 272 -49.63 -4.47 7.66
N ARG A 273 -49.44 -3.33 7.00
CA ARG A 273 -48.56 -3.19 5.84
C ARG A 273 -47.14 -2.95 6.33
N ILE A 274 -46.19 -3.74 5.84
CA ILE A 274 -44.76 -3.62 6.11
C ILE A 274 -44.03 -3.58 4.76
N GLU A 275 -43.27 -2.53 4.52
CA GLU A 275 -42.31 -2.49 3.42
C GLU A 275 -40.90 -2.79 3.93
N VAL A 276 -40.25 -3.74 3.27
CA VAL A 276 -38.88 -4.14 3.54
C VAL A 276 -38.02 -3.69 2.37
N VAL A 277 -36.91 -3.03 2.67
CA VAL A 277 -35.85 -2.71 1.72
C VAL A 277 -34.63 -3.57 2.04
N GLY A 278 -33.95 -4.04 1.00
CA GLY A 278 -32.69 -4.76 1.07
C GLY A 278 -32.17 -5.03 -0.35
N PRO A 279 -31.11 -5.83 -0.51
CA PRO A 279 -30.52 -6.14 -1.80
C PRO A 279 -31.48 -6.94 -2.72
N VAL A 280 -31.49 -6.65 -4.03
CA VAL A 280 -32.30 -7.38 -5.01
C VAL A 280 -31.85 -8.84 -5.09
N ASN A 281 -32.78 -9.76 -5.38
CA ASN A 281 -32.55 -11.21 -5.51
C ASN A 281 -32.11 -11.92 -4.23
N HIS A 282 -32.33 -11.28 -3.07
CA HIS A 282 -32.06 -11.88 -1.77
C HIS A 282 -33.36 -12.16 -1.04
N ASP A 283 -33.35 -13.26 -0.30
CA ASP A 283 -34.44 -13.67 0.56
C ASP A 283 -34.25 -13.06 1.94
N VAL A 284 -35.29 -12.38 2.43
CA VAL A 284 -35.34 -11.86 3.79
C VAL A 284 -36.33 -12.68 4.58
N ASN A 285 -35.86 -13.26 5.67
CA ASN A 285 -36.70 -13.96 6.64
C ASN A 285 -37.17 -12.97 7.71
N ILE A 286 -38.48 -12.89 7.85
CA ILE A 286 -39.13 -12.17 8.93
C ILE A 286 -39.39 -13.16 10.05
N GLN A 287 -38.73 -12.93 11.16
CA GLN A 287 -38.94 -13.71 12.37
C GLN A 287 -39.80 -12.93 13.36
N VAL A 288 -40.62 -13.66 14.10
CA VAL A 288 -41.42 -13.12 15.19
C VAL A 288 -41.16 -13.77 16.53
N SER A 289 -41.33 -12.98 17.59
CA SER A 289 -41.22 -13.46 18.96
C SER A 289 -42.29 -12.82 19.85
N SER A 290 -42.73 -13.58 20.85
CA SER A 290 -43.58 -13.12 21.95
C SER A 290 -42.83 -12.99 23.29
N ASP A 291 -41.57 -13.40 23.40
CA ASP A 291 -40.81 -13.47 24.67
C ASP A 291 -39.35 -12.96 24.59
N PHE A 292 -38.99 -12.25 23.51
CA PHE A 292 -37.67 -11.65 23.23
C PHE A 292 -36.47 -12.60 23.05
N LEU A 293 -36.56 -13.83 23.54
CA LEU A 293 -35.48 -14.82 23.52
C LEU A 293 -35.70 -15.90 22.48
N GLN A 294 -36.97 -16.24 22.21
CA GLN A 294 -37.32 -17.27 21.24
C GLN A 294 -37.94 -16.63 20.01
N TRP A 295 -37.16 -16.65 18.92
CA TRP A 295 -37.59 -16.22 17.62
C TRP A 295 -38.09 -17.40 16.79
N LYS A 296 -39.18 -17.18 16.07
CA LYS A 296 -39.75 -18.13 15.15
C LYS A 296 -39.89 -17.50 13.78
N ASP A 297 -39.40 -18.19 12.76
CA ASP A 297 -39.63 -17.84 11.36
C ASP A 297 -41.13 -17.71 11.10
N MET A 298 -41.53 -16.54 10.61
CA MET A 298 -42.88 -16.28 10.16
C MET A 298 -42.97 -16.49 8.66
N LEU A 299 -42.09 -15.82 7.91
CA LEU A 299 -42.16 -15.79 6.46
C LEU A 299 -40.81 -15.41 5.86
N THR A 300 -40.43 -16.09 4.78
CA THR A 300 -39.33 -15.68 3.90
C THR A 300 -39.91 -14.97 2.69
N ILE A 301 -39.39 -13.79 2.37
CA ILE A 301 -39.86 -12.96 1.26
C ILE A 301 -38.69 -12.65 0.33
N PRO A 302 -38.82 -12.91 -0.98
CA PRO A 302 -37.81 -12.54 -1.95
C PRO A 302 -37.90 -11.05 -2.31
N LEU A 303 -36.78 -10.34 -2.24
CA LEU A 303 -36.68 -8.92 -2.64
C LEU A 303 -36.48 -8.80 -4.16
N ASN A 304 -37.55 -8.98 -4.92
CA ASN A 304 -37.47 -9.06 -6.40
C ASN A 304 -37.92 -7.79 -7.13
N LYS A 305 -38.55 -6.85 -6.44
CA LYS A 305 -38.99 -5.60 -7.07
C LYS A 305 -37.94 -4.52 -6.83
N PRO A 306 -37.28 -3.96 -7.85
CA PRO A 306 -36.33 -2.88 -7.64
C PRO A 306 -37.02 -1.66 -7.01
N LEU A 307 -36.29 -0.90 -6.20
CA LEU A 307 -36.79 0.38 -5.68
C LEU A 307 -37.19 1.29 -6.85
N PRO A 308 -38.31 2.04 -6.73
CA PRO A 308 -38.62 3.09 -7.68
C PRO A 308 -37.44 4.08 -7.75
N PRO A 309 -37.08 4.60 -8.94
CA PRO A 309 -36.08 5.65 -9.03
C PRO A 309 -36.53 6.84 -8.19
N ALA A 310 -35.75 7.20 -7.18
CA ALA A 310 -35.92 8.46 -6.47
C ALA A 310 -35.54 9.62 -7.40
N ASP A 311 -36.10 10.81 -7.19
CA ASP A 311 -35.83 12.02 -7.99
C ASP A 311 -34.37 12.53 -7.89
N ASP A 312 -33.50 11.85 -7.14
CA ASP A 312 -32.06 12.00 -7.23
C ASP A 312 -31.46 10.86 -8.06
N SER A 313 -30.51 11.20 -8.93
CA SER A 313 -29.85 10.32 -9.90
C SER A 313 -28.95 9.24 -9.27
N SER A 314 -29.24 8.81 -8.05
CA SER A 314 -28.51 7.83 -7.24
C SER A 314 -29.23 6.48 -7.11
N GLY A 315 -30.25 6.21 -7.95
CA GLY A 315 -31.03 4.97 -7.94
C GLY A 315 -30.15 3.74 -7.80
N ARG A 316 -30.09 3.21 -6.57
CA ARG A 316 -29.27 2.07 -6.17
C ARG A 316 -29.83 0.82 -6.86
N PRO A 317 -29.21 0.33 -7.96
CA PRO A 317 -29.76 -0.78 -8.75
C PRO A 317 -29.69 -2.11 -7.99
N ASP A 318 -28.92 -2.13 -6.91
CA ASP A 318 -28.68 -3.23 -6.00
C ASP A 318 -29.80 -3.40 -4.97
N LEU A 319 -30.77 -2.48 -4.86
CA LEU A 319 -31.80 -2.52 -3.82
C LEU A 319 -33.21 -2.82 -4.33
N GLY A 320 -33.86 -3.78 -3.68
CA GLY A 320 -35.23 -4.20 -3.87
C GLY A 320 -36.14 -3.85 -2.70
N LEU A 321 -37.44 -3.86 -2.98
CA LEU A 321 -38.52 -3.66 -2.03
C LEU A 321 -39.44 -4.88 -2.06
N ALA A 322 -39.85 -5.34 -0.88
CA ALA A 322 -40.98 -6.25 -0.75
C ALA A 322 -42.01 -5.69 0.21
N GLU A 323 -43.27 -5.98 -0.08
CA GLU A 323 -44.41 -5.56 0.72
C GLU A 323 -45.07 -6.79 1.33
N LEU A 324 -45.33 -6.69 2.63
CA LEU A 324 -46.02 -7.71 3.41
C LEU A 324 -47.29 -7.12 4.02
N ARG A 325 -48.41 -7.84 3.91
CA ARG A 325 -49.66 -7.54 4.62
C ARG A 325 -49.92 -8.65 5.62
N LEU A 326 -49.85 -8.35 6.92
CA LEU A 326 -50.10 -9.30 8.01
C LEU A 326 -51.47 -9.07 8.64
N PRO A 327 -52.29 -10.11 8.86
CA PRO A 327 -53.56 -9.95 9.58
C PRO A 327 -53.28 -9.67 11.06
N VAL A 328 -53.68 -8.51 11.56
CA VAL A 328 -53.55 -8.14 12.98
C VAL A 328 -54.83 -8.46 13.77
N LEU A 329 -55.96 -8.61 13.06
CA LEU A 329 -57.29 -8.89 13.61
C LEU A 329 -57.97 -10.07 12.86
N PRO A 330 -58.90 -10.81 13.48
CA PRO A 330 -59.76 -11.75 12.77
C PRO A 330 -60.61 -11.02 11.73
N VAL A 331 -60.60 -11.50 10.49
CA VAL A 331 -61.35 -10.92 9.36
C VAL A 331 -62.86 -10.95 9.66
N GLY A 332 -63.52 -9.78 9.59
CA GLY A 332 -64.99 -9.66 9.67
C GLY A 332 -65.57 -9.08 10.96
N GLU A 333 -64.77 -8.57 11.90
CA GLU A 333 -65.26 -7.78 13.04
C GLU A 333 -65.11 -6.27 12.78
N ASP A 334 -66.16 -5.52 13.15
CA ASP A 334 -66.35 -4.09 12.88
C ASP A 334 -65.21 -3.23 13.46
N LEU A 335 -64.43 -2.59 12.58
CA LEU A 335 -63.27 -1.75 12.94
C LEU A 335 -63.68 -0.43 13.59
N GLU A 336 -64.91 0.05 13.34
CA GLU A 336 -65.40 1.31 13.94
C GLU A 336 -65.60 1.24 15.46
N GLN A 337 -65.76 0.04 16.05
CA GLN A 337 -66.02 -0.11 17.49
C GLN A 337 -64.78 -0.40 18.34
N LYS A 338 -63.61 -0.58 17.74
CA LYS A 338 -62.35 -0.82 18.46
C LYS A 338 -61.25 0.05 17.85
N LYS A 339 -61.12 1.28 18.34
CA LYS A 339 -59.91 2.07 18.14
C LYS A 339 -58.72 1.33 18.76
N VAL A 340 -57.87 0.78 17.89
CA VAL A 340 -56.66 0.05 18.24
C VAL A 340 -55.50 0.88 17.77
N GLU A 341 -54.67 1.40 18.68
CA GLU A 341 -53.37 1.94 18.28
C GLU A 341 -52.42 2.09 19.48
N ILE A 342 -51.36 1.29 19.51
CA ILE A 342 -50.03 1.72 19.96
C ILE A 342 -48.95 0.99 19.15
N ALA A 343 -48.35 1.66 18.17
CA ALA A 343 -47.06 1.26 17.63
C ALA A 343 -45.96 1.89 18.51
N VAL A 344 -45.16 1.08 19.20
CA VAL A 344 -44.02 1.59 19.97
C VAL A 344 -42.73 1.20 19.25
N ARG A 345 -42.06 2.20 18.69
CA ARG A 345 -40.66 2.04 18.27
C ARG A 345 -39.78 2.19 19.50
N LEU A 346 -39.26 1.07 20.00
CA LEU A 346 -38.28 1.07 21.07
C LEU A 346 -36.87 1.20 20.49
N SER A 347 -36.00 1.95 21.15
CA SER A 347 -34.58 1.98 20.79
C SER A 347 -33.90 0.69 21.25
N LYS A 348 -32.91 0.20 20.48
CA LYS A 348 -32.12 -0.99 20.85
C LYS A 348 -31.56 -0.88 22.28
N LEU A 349 -31.14 0.32 22.67
CA LEU A 349 -30.65 0.62 24.02
C LEU A 349 -31.71 0.39 25.10
N ALA A 350 -32.98 0.74 24.86
CA ALA A 350 -34.04 0.55 25.83
C ALA A 350 -34.37 -0.93 26.04
N ILE A 351 -34.31 -1.74 24.98
CA ILE A 351 -34.59 -3.17 25.04
C ILE A 351 -33.42 -3.92 25.69
N ALA A 352 -32.18 -3.63 25.30
CA ALA A 352 -31.00 -4.19 25.96
C ALA A 352 -31.02 -3.95 27.47
N LYS A 353 -31.41 -2.73 27.88
CA LYS A 353 -31.56 -2.38 29.29
C LYS A 353 -32.68 -3.16 29.97
N TRP A 354 -33.86 -3.28 29.36
CA TRP A 354 -34.97 -4.06 29.92
C TRP A 354 -34.61 -5.55 30.10
N ILE A 355 -33.98 -6.18 29.10
CA ILE A 355 -33.53 -7.58 29.20
C ILE A 355 -32.51 -7.72 30.32
N SER A 356 -31.59 -6.76 30.43
CA SER A 356 -30.59 -6.74 31.50
C SER A 356 -31.23 -6.62 32.88
N ASP A 357 -32.26 -5.78 33.03
CA ASP A 357 -32.96 -5.54 34.28
C ASP A 357 -33.87 -6.72 34.70
N GLU A 358 -34.58 -7.36 33.77
CA GLU A 358 -35.50 -8.48 34.03
C GLU A 358 -34.78 -9.82 34.20
N GLN A 359 -33.77 -10.07 33.36
CA GLN A 359 -33.15 -11.40 33.26
C GLN A 359 -31.76 -11.46 33.88
N GLY A 360 -31.19 -10.32 34.27
CA GLY A 360 -29.84 -10.24 34.83
C GLY A 360 -28.74 -10.58 33.81
N ILE A 361 -29.03 -10.51 32.51
CA ILE A 361 -28.09 -10.81 31.42
C ILE A 361 -27.68 -9.50 30.76
N GLU A 362 -26.39 -9.19 30.77
CA GLU A 362 -25.87 -8.00 30.07
C GLU A 362 -25.97 -8.20 28.55
N VAL A 363 -26.73 -7.33 27.88
CA VAL A 363 -26.94 -7.38 26.42
C VAL A 363 -26.32 -6.16 25.77
N ASP A 364 -25.42 -6.34 24.80
CA ASP A 364 -24.91 -5.24 23.98
C ASP A 364 -26.04 -4.71 23.07
N PRO A 365 -26.47 -3.43 23.20
CA PRO A 365 -27.49 -2.86 22.33
C PRO A 365 -27.19 -2.96 20.84
N ASN A 366 -25.91 -2.99 20.45
CA ASN A 366 -25.52 -3.11 19.06
C ASN A 366 -25.62 -4.55 18.52
N SER A 367 -25.65 -5.54 19.41
CA SER A 367 -25.93 -6.94 19.07
C SER A 367 -27.41 -7.21 18.77
N LEU A 368 -28.30 -6.27 19.12
CA LEU A 368 -29.73 -6.38 18.82
C LEU A 368 -29.98 -6.00 17.36
N GLU A 369 -30.42 -6.95 16.56
CA GLU A 369 -30.84 -6.71 15.18
C GLU A 369 -32.29 -6.18 15.19
N VAL A 370 -32.42 -4.93 14.72
CA VAL A 370 -33.61 -4.07 14.49
C VAL A 370 -34.92 -4.47 15.21
N GLU A 371 -35.44 -3.59 16.08
CA GLU A 371 -36.57 -3.90 16.96
C GLU A 371 -37.77 -2.97 16.78
N LEU A 372 -38.90 -3.55 16.35
CA LEU A 372 -40.22 -2.93 16.38
C LEU A 372 -41.15 -3.78 17.23
N ILE A 373 -41.89 -3.11 18.14
CA ILE A 373 -42.86 -3.76 19.02
C ILE A 373 -44.24 -3.17 18.74
N PHE A 374 -45.16 -4.05 18.34
CA PHE A 374 -46.57 -3.71 18.21
C PHE A 374 -47.29 -4.01 19.52
N ILE A 375 -47.95 -3.00 20.10
CA ILE A 375 -48.77 -3.14 21.31
C ILE A 375 -50.22 -2.85 20.94
N LEU A 376 -51.06 -3.89 20.94
CA LEU A 376 -52.50 -3.72 20.76
C LEU A 376 -53.11 -3.23 22.08
N SER A 377 -53.63 -2.00 22.10
CA SER A 377 -54.30 -1.41 23.27
C SER A 377 -55.73 -0.96 22.96
N ARG A 378 -56.58 -0.99 23.99
CA ARG A 378 -58.05 -0.82 23.94
C ARG A 378 -58.53 0.52 24.56
N ASP A 379 -57.68 1.55 24.57
CA ASP A 379 -57.83 2.71 25.47
C ASP A 379 -57.68 4.06 24.73
N ASP A 380 -58.81 4.69 24.44
CA ASP A 380 -58.99 5.89 23.60
C ASP A 380 -58.27 7.16 24.09
N THR A 381 -57.94 7.23 25.39
CA THR A 381 -57.40 8.45 26.00
C THR A 381 -55.95 8.75 25.61
N LYS A 382 -55.21 7.77 25.09
CA LYS A 382 -53.78 7.93 24.71
C LYS A 382 -53.52 8.08 23.22
N ALA A 383 -54.44 7.65 22.35
CA ALA A 383 -54.35 7.88 20.90
C ALA A 383 -54.33 9.40 20.57
N GLN A 384 -55.19 10.18 21.24
CA GLN A 384 -55.19 11.65 21.13
C GLN A 384 -53.93 12.32 21.71
N GLN A 385 -53.24 11.68 22.65
CA GLN A 385 -51.96 12.18 23.19
C GLN A 385 -50.78 11.89 22.24
N MET A 386 -50.89 10.87 21.39
CA MET A 386 -49.87 10.51 20.40
C MET A 386 -49.95 11.34 19.10
N GLU A 387 -51.14 11.76 18.66
CA GLU A 387 -51.28 12.77 17.58
C GLU A 387 -50.59 14.10 17.93
N GLN A 388 -50.43 14.40 19.22
CA GLN A 388 -49.71 15.58 19.72
C GLN A 388 -48.20 15.36 19.88
N GLY A 389 -47.65 14.22 19.45
CA GLY A 389 -46.21 13.99 19.36
C GLY A 389 -45.51 13.62 20.67
N TYR A 390 -46.20 13.04 21.66
CA TYR A 390 -45.54 12.56 22.88
C TYR A 390 -44.72 11.28 22.64
N PRO A 391 -43.39 11.27 22.88
CA PRO A 391 -42.61 10.04 22.86
C PRO A 391 -42.97 9.20 24.08
N LEU A 392 -43.54 8.01 23.86
CA LEU A 392 -43.71 7.02 24.91
C LEU A 392 -42.33 6.63 25.44
N ASN A 393 -42.03 6.96 26.69
CA ASN A 393 -40.85 6.45 27.38
C ASN A 393 -40.97 4.91 27.46
N PRO A 394 -40.04 4.15 26.86
CA PRO A 394 -40.02 2.68 26.91
C PRO A 394 -40.12 2.08 28.31
N ASN A 395 -39.56 2.81 29.29
CA ASN A 395 -39.48 2.39 30.69
C ASN A 395 -40.73 2.80 31.48
N HIS A 396 -41.78 3.26 30.79
CA HIS A 396 -43.02 3.65 31.45
C HIS A 396 -43.71 2.39 32.02
N PRO A 397 -44.00 2.34 33.33
CA PRO A 397 -44.52 1.14 34.00
C PRO A 397 -45.78 0.54 33.36
N GLU A 398 -46.64 1.38 32.76
CA GLU A 398 -47.83 0.88 32.05
C GLU A 398 -47.53 0.24 30.68
N VAL A 399 -46.46 0.63 30.00
CA VAL A 399 -46.03 -0.02 28.74
C VAL A 399 -45.55 -1.43 29.07
N LEU A 400 -44.74 -1.56 30.12
CA LEU A 400 -44.26 -2.84 30.66
C LEU A 400 -45.41 -3.74 31.15
N LYS A 401 -46.37 -3.19 31.91
CA LYS A 401 -47.53 -3.93 32.41
C LYS A 401 -48.52 -4.34 31.30
N ARG A 402 -48.54 -3.61 30.18
CA ARG A 402 -49.29 -4.01 28.97
C ARG A 402 -48.54 -5.13 28.25
N LEU A 403 -47.20 -5.06 28.14
CA LEU A 403 -46.31 -6.13 27.64
C LEU A 403 -46.51 -7.50 28.34
N GLU A 404 -47.01 -7.51 29.57
CA GLU A 404 -47.33 -8.76 30.29
C GLU A 404 -48.72 -9.35 29.95
N LYS A 405 -49.65 -8.58 29.37
CA LYS A 405 -51.08 -8.94 29.25
C LYS A 405 -51.63 -9.04 27.81
N GLY A 406 -50.90 -8.56 26.81
CA GLY A 406 -51.28 -8.63 25.39
C GLY A 406 -50.61 -9.77 24.61
N ARG A 407 -51.04 -9.98 23.36
CA ARG A 407 -50.23 -10.72 22.36
C ARG A 407 -49.29 -9.70 21.72
N PHE A 408 -47.99 -9.89 21.88
CA PHE A 408 -46.96 -9.04 21.28
C PHE A 408 -46.41 -9.71 20.03
N PHE A 409 -46.21 -8.90 19.00
CA PHE A 409 -45.49 -9.31 17.80
C PHE A 409 -44.27 -8.40 17.70
N ARG A 410 -43.09 -8.99 17.93
CA ARG A 410 -41.81 -8.39 17.56
C ARG A 410 -41.47 -8.93 16.18
N CYS A 411 -41.03 -8.08 15.26
CA CYS A 411 -40.51 -8.52 13.96
C CYS A 411 -39.03 -8.13 13.85
N ARG A 412 -38.20 -9.03 13.33
CA ARG A 412 -36.86 -8.69 12.83
C ARG A 412 -36.68 -9.20 11.41
N LEU A 413 -35.81 -8.53 10.67
CA LEU A 413 -35.33 -8.98 9.38
C LEU A 413 -34.02 -9.72 9.63
N VAL A 414 -33.95 -10.96 9.20
CA VAL A 414 -32.70 -11.72 9.11
C VAL A 414 -32.56 -12.22 7.69
N GLU A 415 -31.33 -12.34 7.23
CA GLU A 415 -31.07 -13.00 5.95
C GLU A 415 -31.60 -14.45 6.04
N ALA A 416 -32.32 -14.90 5.00
CA ALA A 416 -32.68 -16.30 4.95
C ALA A 416 -31.38 -17.10 4.82
N SER A 417 -31.01 -17.87 5.85
CA SER A 417 -29.89 -18.78 5.75
C SER A 417 -30.13 -19.68 4.53
N ALA A 418 -29.17 -19.68 3.59
CA ALA A 418 -29.18 -20.58 2.45
C ALA A 418 -29.58 -21.99 2.93
N PRO A 419 -30.43 -22.72 2.19
CA PRO A 419 -30.83 -24.06 2.61
C PRO A 419 -29.56 -24.85 2.91
N ALA A 420 -29.45 -25.36 4.13
CA ALA A 420 -28.35 -26.22 4.53
C ALA A 420 -28.21 -27.36 3.50
N PRO A 421 -26.97 -27.75 3.12
CA PRO A 421 -26.75 -28.78 2.12
C PRO A 421 -27.39 -30.12 2.47
#